data_AF-A0A932W866-F1
#
_entry.id   AF-A0A932W866-F1
#
_cell.length_a   1.000
_cell.length_b   1.000
_cell.length_c   1.000
_cell.angle_alpha   90.00
_cell.angle_beta   90.00
_cell.angle_gamma   90.00
#
_symmetry.space_group_name_H-M   'P 1'
#
loop_
_entity.id
_entity.type
_entity.pdbx_description
1 polymer ?
#
loop_
_entity_poly.entity_id
_entity_poly.type
_entity_poly.pdbx_seq_one_letter_code
_entity_poly.pdbx_strand_id
1 'polypeptide(L)' 'MSRPAAVVADVSAVVDARGLISAATALGAAPVLEPVAAGDGTPRHDPARLAAAFARVFNGDVHHGEGT' A
#
# COMPACT_ATOMS: atom_id res chain seq x y z
N MET A 1 20.19 -0.26 9.31
CA MET A 1 18.93 0.42 9.70
C MET A 1 17.79 -0.57 9.49
N SER A 2 16.84 -0.67 10.42
CA SER A 2 15.65 -1.54 10.25
C SER A 2 14.76 -0.96 9.15
N ARG A 3 14.17 -1.80 8.29
CA ARG A 3 13.16 -1.34 7.31
C ARG A 3 11.95 -0.76 8.06
N PRO A 4 11.37 0.36 7.61
CA PRO A 4 10.14 0.87 8.21
C PRO A 4 9.00 -0.14 8.01
N ALA A 5 8.06 -0.15 8.94
CA ALA A 5 6.79 -0.86 8.74
C ALA A 5 6.12 -0.34 7.45
N ALA A 6 5.27 -1.15 6.82
CA ALA A 6 4.56 -0.74 5.60
C ALA A 6 3.05 -0.87 5.80
N VAL A 7 2.30 0.03 5.15
CA VAL A 7 0.85 -0.01 5.06
C VAL A 7 0.48 -0.27 3.61
N VAL A 8 -0.04 -1.47 3.32
CA VAL A 8 -0.54 -1.83 2.01
C VAL A 8 -2.05 -1.56 1.98
N ALA A 9 -2.52 -0.85 0.96
CA ALA A 9 -3.95 -0.60 0.77
C ALA A 9 -4.31 -0.60 -0.71
N ASP A 10 -5.58 -0.89 -1.01
CA ASP A 10 -6.08 -0.86 -2.36
C ASP A 10 -6.28 0.58 -2.85
N VAL A 11 -5.70 0.92 -4.00
CA VAL A 11 -5.77 2.27 -4.59
C VAL A 11 -7.20 2.75 -4.87
N SER A 12 -8.13 1.83 -5.18
CA SER A 12 -9.53 2.17 -5.47
C SER A 12 -10.41 2.21 -4.23
N ALA A 13 -10.05 1.48 -3.17
CA ALA A 13 -10.81 1.44 -1.92
C ALA A 13 -10.48 2.61 -0.98
N VAL A 14 -9.30 3.24 -1.13
CA VAL A 14 -8.87 4.36 -0.30
C VAL A 14 -9.49 5.67 -0.81
N VAL A 15 -10.56 6.11 -0.14
CA VAL A 15 -11.28 7.34 -0.48
C VAL A 15 -10.44 8.60 -0.23
N ASP A 16 -9.61 8.61 0.82
CA ASP A 16 -8.69 9.70 1.15
C ASP A 16 -7.22 9.23 1.11
N ALA A 17 -6.67 9.17 -0.10
CA ALA A 17 -5.28 8.73 -0.30
C ALA A 17 -4.28 9.67 0.37
N ARG A 18 -4.53 10.99 0.37
CA ARG A 18 -3.63 11.97 0.96
C ARG A 18 -3.60 11.85 2.48
N GLY A 19 -4.76 11.70 3.11
CA GLY A 19 -4.87 11.47 4.56
C GLY A 19 -4.19 10.18 4.97
N LEU A 20 -4.39 9.09 4.23
CA LEU A 20 -3.71 7.81 4.48
C LEU A 20 -2.19 7.94 4.38
N ILE A 21 -1.67 8.53 3.30
CA ILE A 21 -0.23 8.72 3.09
C ILE A 21 0.37 9.57 4.22
N SER A 22 -0.29 10.67 4.58
CA SER A 22 0.16 11.58 5.64
C SER A 22 0.21 10.88 6.99
N ALA A 23 -0.84 10.13 7.34
CA ALA A 23 -0.94 9.40 8.60
C ALA A 23 0.09 8.26 8.69
N ALA A 24 0.24 7.45 7.64
CA ALA A 24 1.22 6.36 7.61
C ALA A 24 2.66 6.91 7.76
N THR A 25 2.97 7.98 7.02
CA THR A 25 4.29 8.61 7.07
C THR A 25 4.59 9.23 8.44
N ALA A 26 3.60 9.89 9.06
CA ALA A 26 3.75 10.43 10.42
C ALA A 26 4.02 9.36 11.48
N LEU A 27 3.59 8.11 11.24
CA LEU A 27 3.86 6.94 12.08
C LEU A 27 5.16 6.20 11.69
N GLY A 28 5.93 6.73 10.72
CA GLY A 28 7.16 6.11 10.23
C GLY A 28 6.94 4.87 9.36
N ALA A 29 5.73 4.69 8.82
CA ALA A 29 5.40 3.60 7.92
C ALA A 29 5.44 4.05 6.44
N ALA A 30 5.84 3.14 5.54
CA ALA A 30 5.80 3.37 4.11
C ALA A 30 4.40 3.02 3.54
N PRO A 31 3.66 3.97 2.95
CA PRO A 31 2.40 3.67 2.27
C PRO A 31 2.65 3.00 0.92
N VAL A 32 1.88 1.95 0.61
CA VAL A 32 1.93 1.20 -0.64
C VAL A 32 0.51 1.07 -1.19
N LEU A 33 0.20 1.86 -2.22
CA LEU A 33 -1.09 1.86 -2.90
C LEU A 33 -0.99 1.07 -4.20
N GLU A 34 -1.59 -0.12 -4.18
CA GLU A 34 -1.57 -1.08 -5.30
C GLU A 34 -2.98 -1.65 -5.49
N PRO A 35 -3.37 -2.11 -6.68
CA PRO A 35 -4.70 -2.68 -6.92
C PRO A 35 -4.81 -4.09 -6.32
N VAL A 36 -4.92 -4.20 -4.99
CA VAL A 36 -4.97 -5.47 -4.26
C VAL A 36 -6.38 -5.99 -3.99
N ALA A 37 -7.45 -5.27 -4.36
CA ALA A 37 -8.83 -5.74 -4.22
C ALA A 37 -9.14 -6.96 -5.11
N ALA A 38 -10.07 -7.80 -4.67
CA ALA A 38 -10.58 -8.96 -5.41
C ALA A 38 -11.25 -8.59 -6.75
N GLY A 39 -11.81 -7.38 -6.84
CA GLY A 39 -12.51 -6.90 -8.03
C GLY A 39 -13.92 -7.47 -8.23
N ASP A 40 -14.41 -8.28 -7.30
CA ASP A 40 -15.75 -8.88 -7.31
C ASP A 40 -16.80 -8.06 -6.54
N GLY A 41 -16.44 -6.83 -6.12
CA GLY A 41 -17.28 -5.94 -5.32
C GLY A 41 -17.31 -6.26 -3.82
N THR A 42 -16.64 -7.32 -3.37
CA THR A 42 -16.52 -7.62 -1.94
C THR A 42 -15.40 -6.80 -1.28
N PRO A 43 -15.49 -6.49 0.02
CA PRO A 43 -14.41 -5.81 0.76
C PRO A 43 -13.30 -6.80 1.13
N ARG A 44 -12.73 -7.47 0.11
CA ARG A 44 -11.67 -8.47 0.26
C ARG A 44 -10.51 -8.16 -0.69
N HIS A 45 -9.32 -8.48 -0.22
CA HIS A 45 -8.14 -8.51 -1.08
C HIS A 45 -8.09 -9.78 -1.91
N ASP A 46 -7.59 -9.67 -3.13
CA ASP A 46 -7.14 -10.82 -3.92
C ASP A 46 -5.83 -11.36 -3.28
N PRO A 47 -5.78 -12.65 -2.88
CA PRO A 47 -4.59 -13.19 -2.22
C PRO A 47 -3.32 -13.11 -3.07
N ALA A 48 -3.41 -13.30 -4.39
CA ALA A 48 -2.25 -13.28 -5.28
C ALA A 48 -1.73 -11.86 -5.49
N ARG A 49 -2.62 -10.87 -5.65
CA ARG A 49 -2.22 -9.47 -5.76
C ARG A 49 -1.62 -8.95 -4.45
N LEU A 50 -2.19 -9.34 -3.30
CA LEU A 50 -1.64 -8.99 -1.99
C LEU A 50 -0.25 -9.61 -1.80
N ALA A 51 -0.05 -10.89 -2.18
CA ALA A 51 1.25 -11.53 -2.12
C ALA A 51 2.30 -10.82 -3.00
N ALA A 52 1.92 -10.35 -4.18
CA ALA A 52 2.80 -9.56 -5.05
C ALA A 52 3.19 -8.21 -4.40
N ALA A 53 2.24 -7.52 -3.76
CA ALA A 53 2.52 -6.29 -3.03
C ALA A 53 3.49 -6.53 -1.84
N PHE A 54 3.29 -7.63 -1.10
CA PHE A 54 4.22 -8.04 -0.04
C PHE A 54 5.62 -8.32 -0.57
N ALA A 55 5.75 -9.02 -1.70
CA ALA A 55 7.06 -9.26 -2.30
C ALA A 55 7.81 -7.94 -2.59
N ARG A 56 7.13 -6.94 -3.18
CA ARG A 56 7.72 -5.60 -3.40
C ARG A 56 8.12 -4.91 -2.10
N VAL A 57 7.25 -4.96 -1.08
CA VAL A 57 7.52 -4.40 0.24
C VAL A 57 8.75 -5.04 0.90
N PHE A 58 8.91 -6.35 0.80
CA PHE A 58 10.04 -7.05 1.40
C PHE A 58 11.33 -6.87 0.59
N ASN A 59 11.24 -6.76 -0.73
CA ASN A 59 12.39 -6.58 -1.62
C ASN A 59 12.88 -5.12 -1.71
N GLY A 60 12.04 -4.14 -1.38
CA GLY A 60 12.41 -2.71 -1.49
C GLY A 60 11.96 -1.99 -2.74
N ASP A 61 11.16 -2.65 -3.58
CA ASP A 61 10.70 -2.13 -4.87
C ASP A 61 9.43 -1.26 -4.71
N VAL A 62 9.38 -0.42 -3.67
CA VAL A 62 8.24 0.47 -3.42
C VAL A 62 8.53 1.85 -4.03
N HIS A 63 7.74 2.25 -5.01
CA HIS A 63 7.83 3.59 -5.57
C HIS A 63 7.32 4.60 -4.52
N HIS A 64 8.22 5.42 -3.98
CA HIS A 64 7.82 6.62 -3.27
C HIS A 64 7.20 7.55 -4.32
N GLY A 65 5.89 7.70 -4.30
CA GLY A 65 5.20 8.64 -5.18
C GLY A 65 5.67 10.06 -4.89
N GLU A 66 6.72 10.51 -5.59
CA GLU A 66 7.06 11.92 -5.64
C GLU A 66 5.96 12.63 -6.43
N GLY A 67 5.14 13.40 -5.73
CA GLY A 67 4.22 14.34 -6.35
C GLY A 67 5.01 15.41 -7.10
N THR A 68 4.79 15.49 -8.41
CA THR A 68 4.98 16.72 -9.19
C THR A 68 3.61 17.32 -9.47
#